data_AF-A0A2V9WAM9-F1
#
_entry.id   AF-A0A2V9WAM9-F1
#
_cell.length_a   1.000
_cell.length_b   1.000
_cell.length_c   1.000
_cell.angle_alpha   90.00
_cell.angle_beta   90.00
_cell.angle_gamma   90.00
#
_symmetry.space_group_name_H-M   'P 1'
#
loop_
_entity.id
_entity.type
_entity.pdbx_description
1 polymer ?
#
loop_
_entity_poly.entity_id
_entity_poly.type
_entity_poly.pdbx_seq_one_letter_code
_entity_poly.pdbx_strand_id
1 'polypeptide(L)'
;AAPSIAELLRLALSRTRELDADATALELTGNLQALIAALDKLERHHVGFPALPVAAYEDGPMRLLRSHPATSERVGALLRLA
;
A
#
# COMPACT_ATOMS: atom_id res chain seq x y z
N ALA A 1 13.08 21.32 10.56
CA ALA A 1 13.54 20.18 9.74
C ALA A 1 13.30 18.82 10.42
N ALA A 2 13.63 18.64 11.70
CA ALA A 2 13.43 17.37 12.41
C ALA A 2 11.98 16.80 12.39
N PRO A 3 10.89 17.60 12.52
CA PRO A 3 9.52 17.07 12.48
C PRO A 3 9.17 16.38 11.15
N SER A 4 9.66 16.93 10.04
CA SER A 4 9.39 16.41 8.70
C SER A 4 10.06 15.05 8.45
N ILE A 5 11.24 14.81 9.02
CA ILE A 5 11.95 13.53 8.89
C ILE A 5 11.23 12.44 9.70
N ALA A 6 10.78 12.75 10.92
CA ALA A 6 10.04 11.82 11.75
C ALA A 6 8.72 11.38 11.06
N GLU A 7 8.02 12.31 10.40
CA GLU A 7 6.83 11.98 9.63
C GLU A 7 7.13 11.07 8.43
N LEU A 8 8.20 11.33 7.68
CA LEU A 8 8.62 10.44 6.59
C LEU A 8 8.97 9.04 7.08
N LEU A 9 9.66 8.92 8.22
CA LEU A 9 9.95 7.62 8.83
C LEU A 9 8.68 6.91 9.29
N ARG A 10 7.72 7.65 9.85
CA ARG A 10 6.41 7.10 10.26
C ARG A 10 5.63 6.56 9.06
N LEU A 11 5.62 7.30 7.95
CA LEU A 11 4.99 6.86 6.71
C LEU A 11 5.71 5.64 6.12
N ALA A 12 7.05 5.64 6.11
CA ALA A 12 7.83 4.47 5.67
C ALA A 12 7.51 3.22 6.52
N LEU A 13 7.45 3.37 7.86
CA LEU A 13 7.10 2.27 8.76
C LEU A 13 5.66 1.78 8.54
N SER A 14 4.71 2.70 8.33
CA SER A 14 3.32 2.36 7.99
C SER A 14 3.27 1.48 6.75
N ARG A 15 4.02 1.84 5.70
CA ARG A 15 4.08 1.07 4.45
C ARG A 15 4.65 -0.33 4.63
N THR A 16 5.71 -0.49 5.41
CA THR A 16 6.25 -1.83 5.73
C THR A 16 5.21 -2.68 6.44
N ARG A 17 4.49 -2.13 7.42
CA ARG A 17 3.44 -2.85 8.17
C ARG A 17 2.28 -3.30 7.29
N GLU A 18 1.90 -2.52 6.28
CA GLU A 18 0.86 -2.93 5.31
C GLU A 18 1.29 -4.16 4.50
N LEU A 19 2.55 -4.21 4.06
CA LEU A 19 3.07 -5.38 3.33
C LEU A 19 3.18 -6.62 4.23
N ASP A 20 3.61 -6.44 5.48
CA ASP A 20 3.64 -7.53 6.47
C ASP A 20 2.23 -8.04 6.78
N ALA A 21 1.24 -7.14 6.84
CA ALA A 21 -0.16 -7.51 7.01
C ALA A 21 -0.71 -8.30 5.81
N ASP A 22 -0.33 -7.92 4.58
CA ASP A 22 -0.69 -8.67 3.37
C ASP A 22 -0.09 -10.07 3.37
N ALA A 23 1.18 -10.20 3.74
CA ALA A 23 1.85 -11.49 3.87
C ALA A 23 1.15 -12.36 4.93
N THR A 24 0.86 -11.79 6.10
CA THR A 24 0.13 -12.49 7.17
C THR A 24 -1.28 -12.90 6.71
N ALA A 25 -1.98 -12.04 5.97
CA ALA A 25 -3.30 -12.38 5.43
C ALA A 25 -3.22 -13.53 4.43
N LEU A 26 -2.18 -13.57 3.58
CA LEU A 26 -1.94 -14.70 2.67
C LEU A 26 -1.64 -15.98 3.45
N GLU A 27 -0.79 -15.93 4.47
CA GLU A 27 -0.48 -17.08 5.33
C GLU A 27 -1.73 -17.64 6.02
N LEU A 28 -2.60 -16.76 6.55
CA LEU A 28 -3.81 -17.17 7.28
C LEU A 28 -4.92 -17.69 6.36
N THR A 29 -5.05 -17.12 5.15
CA THR A 29 -6.17 -17.43 4.24
C THR A 29 -5.81 -18.46 3.18
N GLY A 30 -4.54 -18.59 2.83
CA GLY A 30 -4.04 -19.42 1.74
C GLY A 30 -4.61 -19.06 0.36
N ASN A 31 -5.25 -17.89 0.19
CA ASN A 31 -5.96 -17.54 -1.03
C ASN A 31 -5.46 -16.22 -1.63
N LEU A 32 -4.39 -16.33 -2.42
CA LEU A 32 -3.79 -15.22 -3.15
C LEU A 32 -4.80 -14.49 -4.05
N GLN A 33 -5.62 -15.22 -4.79
CA GLN A 33 -6.54 -14.63 -5.77
C GLN A 33 -7.64 -13.82 -5.10
N ALA A 34 -8.18 -14.30 -3.98
CA ALA A 34 -9.15 -13.55 -3.19
C ALA A 34 -8.54 -12.28 -2.60
N LEU A 35 -7.28 -12.32 -2.16
CA LEU A 35 -6.59 -11.16 -1.61
C LEU A 35 -6.33 -10.10 -2.68
N ILE A 36 -5.85 -10.49 -3.88
CA ILE A 36 -5.69 -9.59 -5.02
C ILE A 36 -7.03 -8.96 -5.42
N ALA A 37 -8.11 -9.76 -5.50
CA ALA A 37 -9.44 -9.25 -5.83
C ALA A 37 -9.99 -8.28 -4.78
N ALA A 38 -9.69 -8.50 -3.50
CA ALA A 38 -10.06 -7.59 -2.42
C ALA A 38 -9.32 -6.25 -2.52
N LEU A 39 -8.01 -6.28 -2.82
CA LEU A 39 -7.22 -5.06 -3.03
C LEU A 39 -7.75 -4.23 -4.21
N ASP A 40 -8.04 -4.87 -5.34
CA ASP A 40 -8.63 -4.21 -6.52
C ASP A 40 -10.02 -3.61 -6.21
N LYS A 41 -10.83 -4.30 -5.40
CA LYS A 41 -12.11 -3.76 -4.93
C LYS A 41 -11.91 -2.50 -4.07
N LEU A 42 -10.95 -2.51 -3.14
CA LEU A 42 -10.66 -1.36 -2.27
C LEU A 42 -10.11 -0.16 -3.05
N GLU A 43 -9.29 -0.40 -4.07
CA GLU A 43 -8.76 0.64 -4.96
C GLU A 43 -9.91 1.34 -5.70
N ARG A 44 -10.83 0.57 -6.29
CA ARG A 44 -12.01 1.13 -6.98
C ARG A 44 -12.89 1.98 -6.05
N HIS A 45 -13.02 1.60 -4.78
CA HIS A 45 -13.76 2.40 -3.79
C HIS A 45 -13.01 3.68 -3.38
N HIS A 46 -11.67 3.67 -3.34
CA HIS A 46 -10.87 4.86 -3.02
C HIS A 46 -10.88 5.91 -4.13
N VAL A 47 -10.96 5.50 -5.40
CA VAL A 47 -11.04 6.42 -6.55
C VAL A 47 -12.32 7.27 -6.54
N GLY A 48 -13.39 6.81 -5.87
CA GLY A 48 -14.67 7.53 -5.76
C GLY A 48 -14.76 8.59 -4.66
N PHE A 49 -13.77 8.69 -3.78
CA PHE A 49 -13.66 9.80 -2.83
C PHE A 49 -12.81 10.92 -3.45
N PRO A 50 -13.06 12.21 -3.14
CA PRO A 50 -12.17 13.29 -3.53
C PRO A 50 -10.86 13.14 -2.77
N ALA A 51 -10.00 12.25 -3.24
CA ALA A 51 -8.65 12.11 -2.76
C ALA A 51 -7.90 13.39 -3.16
N LEU A 52 -7.07 13.92 -2.25
CA LEU A 52 -5.89 14.70 -2.68
C LEU A 52 -5.25 13.96 -3.86
N PRO A 53 -4.70 14.63 -4.88
CA PRO A 53 -4.29 14.00 -6.14
C PRO A 53 -3.25 12.89 -5.92
N VAL A 54 -3.73 11.70 -5.59
CA VAL A 54 -2.97 10.50 -5.21
C VAL A 54 -2.20 10.00 -6.43
N ALA A 55 -2.72 10.23 -7.64
CA ALA A 55 -2.08 9.94 -8.92
C ALA A 55 -0.78 10.76 -9.17
N ALA A 56 -0.58 11.91 -8.50
CA ALA A 56 0.63 12.73 -8.70
C ALA A 56 1.88 12.18 -7.98
N TYR A 57 1.75 11.09 -7.22
CA TYR A 57 2.81 10.54 -6.36
C TYR A 57 3.32 9.16 -6.81
N GLU A 58 2.99 8.72 -8.03
CA GLU A 58 3.40 7.38 -8.53
C GLU A 58 4.92 7.30 -8.77
N ASP A 59 5.54 8.40 -9.21
CA ASP A 59 6.97 8.46 -9.52
C ASP A 59 7.75 9.41 -8.59
N GLY A 60 8.89 8.93 -8.11
CA GLY A 60 9.84 9.71 -7.30
C GLY A 60 9.64 9.63 -5.77
N PRO A 61 10.37 10.47 -4.99
CA PRO A 61 10.36 10.43 -3.53
C PRO A 61 8.99 10.76 -2.93
N MET A 62 8.14 11.40 -3.72
CA MET A 62 6.75 11.72 -3.39
C MET A 62 5.93 10.45 -3.09
N ARG A 63 6.26 9.28 -3.66
CA ARG A 63 5.58 8.01 -3.31
C ARG A 63 5.58 7.68 -1.82
N LEU A 64 6.59 8.15 -1.08
CA LEU A 64 6.71 7.98 0.37
C LEU A 64 5.72 8.84 1.17
N LEU A 65 5.08 9.82 0.54
CA LEU A 65 4.07 10.68 1.17
C LEU A 65 2.68 10.04 1.22
N ARG A 66 2.47 8.89 0.55
CA ARG A 66 1.27 8.07 0.73
C ARG A 66 1.33 7.31 2.04
N SER A 67 0.21 7.26 2.76
CA SER A 67 0.10 6.48 4.00
C SER A 67 0.19 4.97 3.78
N HIS A 68 -0.10 4.49 2.56
CA HIS A 68 -0.06 3.07 2.18
C HIS A 68 0.64 2.86 0.83
N PRO A 69 1.20 1.66 0.57
CA PRO A 69 1.73 1.28 -0.74
C PRO A 69 0.64 1.28 -1.82
N ALA A 70 1.04 1.46 -3.08
CA ALA A 70 0.11 1.35 -4.20
C ALA A 70 -0.43 -0.08 -4.30
N THR A 71 -1.65 -0.27 -4.82
CA THR A 71 -2.23 -1.61 -5.00
C THR A 71 -1.33 -2.51 -5.86
N SER A 72 -0.76 -1.98 -6.93
CA SER A 72 0.19 -2.69 -7.80
C SER A 72 1.44 -3.17 -7.05
N GLU A 73 1.97 -2.37 -6.12
CA GLU A 73 3.11 -2.71 -5.27
C GLU A 73 2.76 -3.86 -4.31
N ARG A 74 1.58 -3.81 -3.69
CA ARG A 74 1.07 -4.86 -2.78
C ARG A 74 0.82 -6.18 -3.51
N VAL A 75 0.16 -6.13 -4.67
CA VAL A 75 -0.05 -7.30 -5.53
C VAL A 75 1.29 -7.90 -5.97
N GLY A 76 2.24 -7.06 -6.37
CA GLY A 76 3.58 -7.52 -6.73
C GLY A 76 4.33 -8.19 -5.58
N ALA A 77 4.17 -7.71 -4.34
CA ALA A 77 4.74 -8.35 -3.15
C ALA A 77 4.10 -9.71 -2.88
N LEU A 78 2.77 -9.79 -2.92
CA LEU A 78 2.02 -11.05 -2.74
C LEU A 78 2.40 -12.12 -3.77
N LEU A 79 2.57 -11.72 -5.04
CA LEU A 79 3.00 -12.62 -6.12
C LEU A 79 4.43 -13.16 -5.93
N ARG A 80 5.27 -12.51 -5.11
CA ARG A 80 6.62 -13.01 -4.79
C ARG A 80 6.64 -13.97 -3.60
N LEU A 81 5.57 -13.98 -2.79
CA LEU A 81 5.45 -14.84 -1.61
C LEU A 81 4.78 -16.18 -1.92
N ALA A 82 3.93 -16.22 -2.94
CA ALA A 82 3.28 -17.43 -3.45
C ALA A 82 4.20 -18.24 -4.36
#